data_AF-A0A660T0X6-F1
#
_entry.id   AF-A0A660T0X6-F1
#
_cell.length_a   1.000
_cell.length_b   1.000
_cell.length_c   1.000
_cell.angle_alpha   90.00
_cell.angle_beta   90.00
_cell.angle_gamma   90.00
#
_symmetry.space_group_name_H-M   'P 1'
#
loop_
_entity.id
_entity.type
_entity.pdbx_description
1 polymer ?
#
loop_
_entity_poly.entity_id
_entity_poly.type
_entity_poly.pdbx_seq_one_letter_code
_entity_poly.pdbx_strand_id
1 'polypeptide(L)'
;PSYRYQKPATSESVMIKMQKKAREALNFVYLGNMGRENGTQCPGCSAEIIRRKYYRTESLLIEGRCPECGTEIPGVFPGGSVPFYR
;
A
#
# COMPACT_ATOMS: atom_id res chain seq x y z
N PRO A 1 11.32 -15.26 5.64
CA PRO A 1 12.40 -16.19 6.06
C PRO A 1 12.31 -17.52 5.29
N SER A 2 13.37 -17.89 4.58
CA SER A 2 13.48 -19.08 3.74
C SER A 2 14.38 -20.16 4.37
N TYR A 3 14.44 -20.21 5.70
CA TYR A 3 15.35 -21.12 6.41
C TYR A 3 15.02 -22.58 6.07
N ARG A 4 16.00 -23.28 5.46
CA ARG A 4 15.89 -24.64 4.89
C ARG A 4 14.91 -24.80 3.71
N TYR A 5 14.41 -23.70 3.15
CA TYR A 5 13.56 -23.74 1.95
C TYR A 5 14.43 -23.71 0.69
N GLN A 6 14.33 -24.77 -0.12
CA GLN A 6 15.23 -24.98 -1.27
C GLN A 6 14.61 -24.63 -2.63
N LYS A 7 13.31 -24.36 -2.68
CA LYS A 7 12.66 -23.94 -3.93
C LYS A 7 13.06 -22.49 -4.24
N PRO A 8 13.16 -22.12 -5.53
CA PRO A 8 13.40 -20.74 -5.92
C PRO A 8 12.30 -19.82 -5.36
N ALA A 9 12.62 -18.54 -5.22
CA ALA A 9 11.62 -17.53 -4.93
C ALA A 9 10.52 -17.53 -6.01
N THR A 10 9.29 -17.22 -5.62
CA THR A 10 8.21 -16.96 -6.57
C THR A 10 8.66 -15.88 -7.54
N SER A 11 8.53 -16.13 -8.85
CA SER A 11 8.97 -15.14 -9.84
C SER A 11 8.18 -13.84 -9.70
N GLU A 12 8.84 -12.73 -10.01
CA GLU A 12 8.21 -11.40 -9.97
C GLU A 12 7.00 -11.31 -10.91
N SER A 13 7.08 -11.97 -12.07
CA SER A 13 5.99 -12.01 -13.05
C SER A 13 4.72 -12.67 -12.48
N VAL A 14 4.87 -13.76 -11.72
CA VAL A 14 3.75 -14.41 -11.03
C VAL A 14 3.18 -13.50 -9.96
N MET A 15 4.04 -12.84 -9.17
CA MET A 15 3.62 -11.90 -8.13
C MET A 15 2.80 -10.74 -8.72
N ILE A 16 3.29 -10.10 -9.79
CA ILE A 16 2.59 -9.00 -10.47
C ILE A 16 1.24 -9.46 -11.05
N LYS A 17 1.21 -10.64 -11.67
CA LYS A 17 -0.03 -11.24 -12.20
C LYS A 17 -1.05 -11.47 -11.09
N MET A 18 -0.63 -12.03 -9.96
CA MET A 18 -1.50 -12.30 -8.82
C MET A 18 -1.98 -11.01 -8.15
N GLN A 19 -1.14 -9.98 -8.05
CA GLN A 19 -1.56 -8.67 -7.54
C GLN A 19 -2.68 -8.09 -8.39
N LYS A 20 -2.54 -8.11 -9.73
CA LYS A 20 -3.59 -7.62 -10.64
C LYS A 20 -4.90 -8.36 -10.41
N LYS A 21 -4.84 -9.69 -10.30
CA LYS A 21 -6.04 -10.51 -10.05
C LYS A 21 -6.68 -10.22 -8.69
N ALA A 22 -5.87 -10.09 -7.64
CA ALA A 22 -6.37 -9.81 -6.30
C ALA A 22 -7.04 -8.44 -6.20
N ARG A 23 -6.56 -7.43 -6.94
CA ARG A 23 -7.18 -6.09 -7.01
C ARG A 23 -8.59 -6.07 -7.59
N GLU A 24 -9.01 -7.13 -8.29
CA GLU A 24 -10.39 -7.26 -8.76
C GLU A 24 -11.37 -7.54 -7.60
N ALA A 25 -10.88 -8.03 -6.46
CA ALA A 25 -11.70 -8.40 -5.30
C ALA A 25 -11.32 -7.68 -4.00
N LEU A 26 -10.12 -7.09 -3.94
CA LEU A 26 -9.56 -6.46 -2.75
C LEU A 26 -9.08 -5.03 -3.06
N ASN A 27 -9.50 -4.07 -2.24
CA ASN A 27 -9.15 -2.67 -2.39
C ASN A 27 -7.65 -2.38 -2.16
N PHE A 28 -7.01 -3.15 -1.27
CA PHE A 28 -5.65 -2.89 -0.81
C PHE A 28 -4.78 -4.14 -0.98
N VAL A 29 -3.97 -4.15 -2.03
CA VAL A 29 -3.07 -5.28 -2.36
C VAL A 29 -1.65 -4.79 -2.60
N TYR A 30 -0.71 -5.31 -1.82
CA TYR A 30 0.69 -4.90 -1.81
C TYR A 30 1.61 -6.06 -2.16
N LEU A 31 2.70 -5.78 -2.86
CA LEU A 31 3.75 -6.76 -3.15
C LEU A 31 4.91 -6.57 -2.18
N GLY A 32 4.99 -7.44 -1.18
CA GLY A 32 6.07 -7.42 -0.19
C GLY A 32 7.42 -7.82 -0.78
N ASN A 33 8.50 -7.22 -0.28
CA ASN A 33 9.91 -7.61 -0.56
C ASN A 33 10.33 -7.63 -2.05
N MET A 34 9.67 -6.86 -2.91
CA MET A 34 10.05 -6.72 -4.33
C MET A 34 10.89 -5.47 -4.64
N GLY A 35 11.29 -4.68 -3.62
CA GLY A 35 12.03 -3.44 -3.84
C GLY A 35 11.29 -2.36 -4.63
N ARG A 36 9.97 -2.51 -4.81
CA ARG A 36 9.09 -1.55 -5.51
C ARG A 36 8.37 -0.65 -4.50
N GLU A 37 8.06 0.56 -4.92
CA GLU A 37 7.19 1.45 -4.15
C GLU A 37 5.79 0.83 -4.03
N ASN A 38 5.25 0.81 -2.82
CA ASN A 38 4.00 0.15 -2.46
C ASN A 38 3.04 1.16 -1.83
N GLY A 39 2.77 2.23 -2.57
CA GLY A 39 1.78 3.23 -2.18
C GLY A 39 0.37 2.63 -2.04
N THR A 40 -0.46 3.23 -1.19
CA THR A 40 -1.89 2.94 -1.15
C THR A 40 -2.59 3.84 -2.15
N GLN A 41 -3.42 3.25 -3.00
CA GLN A 41 -4.35 3.97 -3.87
C GLN A 41 -5.73 4.04 -3.23
N CYS A 42 -6.43 5.14 -3.46
CA CYS A 42 -7.81 5.33 -3.04
C CYS A 42 -8.72 4.35 -3.79
N PRO A 43 -9.59 3.58 -3.12
CA PRO A 43 -10.51 2.68 -3.80
C PRO A 43 -11.61 3.41 -4.58
N GLY A 44 -11.90 4.68 -4.26
CA GLY A 44 -12.91 5.47 -4.96
C GLY A 44 -12.41 6.13 -6.24
N CYS A 45 -11.19 6.68 -6.25
CA CYS A 45 -10.68 7.47 -7.39
C CYS A 45 -9.29 7.05 -7.89
N SER A 46 -8.69 6.00 -7.32
CA SER A 46 -7.33 5.52 -7.65
C SER A 46 -6.17 6.50 -7.37
N ALA A 47 -6.43 7.69 -6.82
CA ALA A 47 -5.38 8.62 -6.40
C ALA A 47 -4.48 7.98 -5.33
N GLU A 48 -3.18 8.26 -5.38
CA GLU A 48 -2.26 7.83 -4.33
C GLU A 48 -2.54 8.60 -3.03
N ILE A 49 -2.81 7.87 -1.95
CA ILE A 49 -3.22 8.44 -0.65
C ILE A 49 -2.26 8.13 0.50
N ILE A 50 -1.40 7.12 0.33
CA ILE A 50 -0.30 6.84 1.26
C ILE A 50 0.91 6.51 0.43
N ARG A 51 2.00 7.26 0.61
CA ARG A 51 3.29 6.99 -0.03
C ARG A 51 4.16 6.16 0.90
N ARG A 52 4.81 5.14 0.35
CA ARG A 52 5.74 4.28 1.09
C ARG A 52 7.05 4.16 0.33
N LYS A 53 8.12 4.63 0.95
CA LYS A 53 9.47 4.58 0.40
C LYS A 53 10.45 4.13 1.49
N TYR A 54 10.96 2.91 1.33
CA TYR A 54 11.82 2.25 2.33
C TYR A 54 11.18 2.29 3.72
N TYR A 55 11.80 3.01 4.66
CA TYR A 55 11.36 3.18 6.05
C TYR A 55 10.47 4.41 6.26
N ARG A 56 10.20 5.20 5.22
CA ARG A 56 9.33 6.39 5.30
C ARG A 56 7.93 6.06 4.79
N THR A 57 6.94 6.43 5.59
CA THR A 57 5.52 6.42 5.22
C THR A 57 4.97 7.83 5.35
N GLU A 58 4.26 8.29 4.34
CA GLU A 58 3.59 9.59 4.31
C GLU A 58 2.10 9.36 4.02
N SER A 59 1.23 9.87 4.90
CA SER A 59 -0.22 9.84 4.70
C SER A 59 -0.67 11.17 4.10
N LEU A 60 -1.43 11.12 3.02
CA LEU A 60 -2.04 12.28 2.36
C LEU A 60 -3.52 12.45 2.76
N LEU A 61 -4.00 11.61 3.68
CA LEU A 61 -5.39 11.62 4.13
C LEU A 61 -5.68 12.82 5.04
N ILE A 62 -6.89 13.35 4.90
CA ILE A 62 -7.45 14.39 5.78
C ILE A 62 -8.55 13.72 6.60
N GLU A 63 -8.37 13.63 7.92
CA GLU A 63 -9.33 12.98 8.83
C GLU A 63 -9.74 11.56 8.38
N GLY A 64 -8.78 10.80 7.86
CA GLY A 64 -9.01 9.43 7.37
C GLY A 64 -9.72 9.34 6.01
N ARG A 65 -9.88 10.46 5.30
CA ARG A 65 -10.55 10.53 3.99
C ARG A 65 -9.57 10.88 2.87
N CYS A 66 -9.87 10.38 1.67
CA CYS A 66 -9.15 10.76 0.46
C CYS A 66 -9.36 12.25 0.15
N PRO A 67 -8.30 13.04 -0.02
CA PRO A 67 -8.43 14.48 -0.30
C PRO A 67 -9.05 14.76 -1.67
N GLU A 68 -8.93 13.84 -2.63
CA GLU A 68 -9.40 14.04 -4.01
C GLU A 68 -10.89 13.74 -4.20
N CYS A 69 -11.44 12.78 -3.47
CA CYS A 69 -12.84 12.32 -3.69
C CYS A 69 -13.64 12.12 -2.41
N GLY A 70 -13.07 12.38 -1.23
CA GLY A 70 -13.75 12.24 0.06
C GLY A 70 -14.00 10.80 0.53
N THR A 71 -13.59 9.78 -0.25
CA THR A 71 -13.75 8.37 0.12
C THR A 71 -13.12 8.10 1.48
N GLU A 72 -13.89 7.51 2.39
CA GLU A 72 -13.40 7.10 3.70
C GLU A 72 -12.45 5.91 3.56
N ILE A 73 -11.27 6.01 4.17
CA ILE A 73 -10.26 4.97 4.11
C ILE A 73 -10.27 4.22 5.44
N PRO A 74 -10.44 2.89 5.43
CA PRO A 74 -10.39 2.11 6.67
C PRO A 74 -8.96 2.11 7.23
N GLY A 75 -8.83 2.43 8.52
CA GLY A 75 -7.56 2.47 9.22
C GLY A 75 -7.60 3.36 10.46
N VAL A 76 -6.50 3.36 11.22
CA VAL A 76 -6.29 4.30 12.33
C VAL A 76 -5.32 5.38 11.84
N PHE A 77 -5.86 6.57 11.61
CA PHE A 77 -5.08 7.74 11.25
C PHE A 77 -5.14 8.70 12.43
N PRO A 78 -4.01 9.10 13.04
CA PRO A 78 -4.03 10.09 14.10
C PRO A 78 -4.66 11.37 13.54
N GLY A 79 -5.81 11.75 14.10
CA GLY A 79 -6.52 12.96 13.75
C GLY A 79 -5.75 14.15 14.28
N GLY A 80 -5.18 14.96 13.38
CA GLY A 80 -4.47 16.18 13.74
C GLY A 80 -2.95 16.06 13.62
N SER A 81 -2.33 17.24 13.53
CA SER A 81 -0.93 17.52 13.23
C SER A 81 0.08 16.73 14.09
N VAL A 82 0.36 15.49 13.74
CA VAL A 82 1.59 14.82 14.17
C VAL A 82 2.53 14.75 12.97
N PRO A 83 3.64 15.51 12.98
CA PRO A 83 4.65 15.39 11.94
C PRO A 83 5.24 13.98 12.05
N PHE A 84 5.06 13.18 10.99
CA PHE A 84 5.67 11.87 10.89
C PHE A 84 7.18 12.07 10.87
N TYR A 85 7.84 11.72 11.98
CA TYR A 85 9.29 11.70 12.25
C TYR A 85 10.17 12.54 11.28
N ARG A 86 10.59 13.72 11.76
CA ARG A 86 11.86 14.30 11.33
C ARG A 86 13.01 13.37 11.68
#